data_AF-A0A3M4YFH6-F1
#
_entry.id   AF-A0A3M4YFH6-F1
#
_cell.length_a   1.000
_cell.length_b   1.000
_cell.length_c   1.000
_cell.angle_alpha   90.00
_cell.angle_beta   90.00
_cell.angle_gamma   90.00
#
_symmetry.space_group_name_H-M   'P 1'
#
loop_
_entity.id
_entity.type
_entity.pdbx_description
1 polymer ?
#
loop_
_entity_poly.entity_id
_entity_poly.type
_entity_poly.pdbx_seq_one_letter_code
_entity_poly.pdbx_strand_id
1 'polypeptide(L)' 'LHVAGGEYLILLDAESQIVNVGWIESLLNQAQRPEVGVVGAKLVDGEGAVTQAGLVLGLNGGVGSGFVGEPKTATGYMQ' A
#
# COMPACT_ATOMS: atom_id res chain seq x y z
N LEU A 1 -7.69 -15.94 24.34
CA LEU A 1 -7.35 -15.11 23.16
C LEU A 1 -8.64 -14.73 22.47
N HIS A 2 -8.91 -13.44 22.26
CA HIS A 2 -9.96 -13.02 21.33
C HIS A 2 -9.35 -13.01 19.92
N VAL A 3 -10.02 -13.69 18.99
CA VAL A 3 -9.63 -13.71 17.57
C VAL A 3 -10.40 -12.59 16.86
N ALA A 4 -9.79 -11.97 15.85
CA ALA A 4 -10.48 -10.98 15.01
C ALA A 4 -11.67 -11.62 14.28
N GLY A 5 -12.80 -10.91 14.22
CA GLY A 5 -14.04 -11.38 13.59
C GLY A 5 -14.53 -10.52 12.43
N GLY A 6 -13.68 -9.63 11.90
CA GLY A 6 -14.01 -8.80 10.74
C GLY A 6 -13.89 -9.58 9.43
N GLU A 7 -14.60 -9.11 8.39
CA GLU A 7 -14.52 -9.67 7.03
C GLU A 7 -13.15 -9.43 6.37
N TYR A 8 -12.42 -8.42 6.85
CA TYR A 8 -11.07 -8.07 6.39
C TYR A 8 -10.10 -8.05 7.57
N LEU A 9 -8.89 -8.56 7.35
CA LEU A 9 -7.78 -8.47 8.28
C LEU A 9 -6.79 -7.40 7.80
N ILE A 10 -6.39 -6.52 8.71
CA ILE A 10 -5.31 -5.56 8.45
C ILE A 10 -4.08 -6.01 9.23
N LEU A 11 -2.99 -6.18 8.50
CA LEU A 11 -1.66 -6.37 9.07
C LEU A 11 -0.96 -5.01 9.03
N LEU A 12 -0.75 -4.42 10.20
CA LEU A 12 -0.14 -3.10 10.35
C LEU A 12 1.07 -3.23 11.26
N ASP A 13 2.20 -2.66 10.83
CA ASP A 13 3.39 -2.59 11.65
C ASP A 13 3.17 -1.60 12.81
N ALA A 14 3.66 -1.93 14.01
CA ALA A 14 3.50 -1.11 15.21
C ALA A 14 4.19 0.27 15.09
N GLU A 15 5.18 0.41 14.20
CA GLU A 15 5.89 1.66 13.95
C GLU A 15 5.30 2.47 12.79
N SER A 16 4.21 1.99 12.17
CA SER A 16 3.55 2.70 11.08
C SER A 16 2.73 3.89 11.58
N GLN A 17 2.71 4.95 10.76
CA GLN A 17 1.86 6.12 10.99
C GLN A 17 0.89 6.31 9.83
N ILE A 18 -0.37 6.57 10.18
CA ILE A 18 -1.39 6.92 9.19
C ILE A 18 -1.28 8.41 8.87
N VAL A 19 -0.85 8.71 7.64
CA VAL A 19 -0.63 10.09 7.17
C VAL A 19 -1.71 10.60 6.22
N ASN A 20 -2.69 9.76 5.87
CA ASN A 20 -3.80 10.10 4.99
C ASN A 20 -5.13 9.70 5.64
N VAL A 21 -6.07 10.64 5.68
CA VAL A 21 -7.48 10.35 5.93
C VAL A 21 -8.03 9.52 4.77
N GLY A 22 -8.95 8.59 5.03
CA GLY A 22 -9.56 7.77 3.98
C GLY A 22 -8.72 6.57 3.53
N TRP A 23 -7.62 6.27 4.24
CA TRP A 23 -6.68 5.22 3.82
C TRP A 23 -7.34 3.85 3.78
N ILE A 24 -8.18 3.53 4.76
CA ILE A 24 -8.80 2.21 4.88
C ILE A 24 -9.91 2.04 3.85
N GLU A 25 -10.72 3.09 3.60
CA GLU A 25 -11.75 3.11 2.57
C GLU A 25 -11.12 2.95 1.18
N SER A 26 -9.98 3.60 0.94
CA SER A 26 -9.24 3.47 -0.31
C SER A 26 -8.75 2.03 -0.55
N LEU A 27 -8.25 1.36 0.50
CA LEU A 27 -7.87 -0.05 0.43
C LEU A 27 -9.09 -0.97 0.24
N LEU A 28 -10.16 -0.75 0.99
CA LEU A 28 -11.39 -1.54 0.90
C LEU A 28 -12.07 -1.43 -0.47
N ASN A 29 -12.01 -0.26 -1.12
CA ASN A 29 -12.52 -0.08 -2.48
C ASN A 29 -11.83 -1.02 -3.49
N GLN A 30 -10.56 -1.35 -3.28
CA GLN A 30 -9.85 -2.32 -4.11
C GLN A 30 -10.07 -3.76 -3.62
N ALA A 31 -10.08 -3.99 -2.31
CA ALA A 31 -10.20 -5.33 -1.72
C ALA A 31 -11.56 -5.99 -1.95
N GLN A 32 -12.61 -5.21 -2.16
CA GLN A 32 -13.97 -5.71 -2.45
C GLN A 32 -14.13 -6.26 -3.88
N ARG A 33 -13.14 -6.05 -4.76
CA ARG A 33 -13.19 -6.56 -6.13
C ARG A 33 -12.94 -8.07 -6.12
N PRO A 34 -13.80 -8.88 -6.78
CA PRO A 34 -13.71 -10.34 -6.68
C PRO A 34 -12.41 -10.93 -7.21
N GLU A 35 -11.74 -10.24 -8.13
CA GLU A 35 -10.44 -10.63 -8.69
C GLU A 35 -9.22 -10.22 -7.82
N VAL A 36 -9.42 -9.42 -6.78
CA VAL A 36 -8.34 -8.89 -5.94
C VAL A 36 -8.21 -9.75 -4.67
N GLY A 37 -7.08 -10.45 -4.53
CA GLY A 37 -6.80 -11.27 -3.34
C GLY A 37 -6.25 -10.50 -2.14
N VAL A 38 -5.44 -9.45 -2.37
CA VAL A 38 -4.83 -8.63 -1.32
C VAL A 38 -4.55 -7.22 -1.83
N VAL A 39 -4.57 -6.25 -0.93
CA VAL A 39 -4.24 -4.85 -1.19
C VAL A 39 -3.19 -4.37 -0.21
N GLY A 40 -2.37 -3.40 -0.64
CA GLY A 40 -1.36 -2.77 0.20
C GLY A 40 -1.38 -1.26 0.02
N ALA A 41 -1.05 -0.53 1.10
CA ALA A 41 -0.90 0.91 1.04
C ALA A 41 0.41 1.32 0.34
N LYS A 42 0.42 2.54 -0.20
CA LYS A 42 1.66 3.23 -0.55
C LYS A 42 2.33 3.69 0.76
N LEU A 43 3.55 3.23 0.99
CA LEU A 43 4.38 3.60 2.13
C LEU A 43 5.35 4.71 1.73
N VAL A 44 5.55 5.64 2.65
CA VAL A 44 6.48 6.76 2.51
C VAL A 44 7.31 6.86 3.79
N ASP A 45 8.54 7.35 3.65
CA ASP A 45 9.37 7.68 4.82
C ASP A 45 8.97 9.03 5.45
N GLY A 46 9.69 9.42 6.50
CA GLY A 46 9.45 10.68 7.22
C GLY A 46 9.70 11.95 6.39
N GLU A 47 10.40 11.83 5.26
CA GLU A 47 10.66 12.92 4.32
C GLU A 47 9.60 12.95 3.19
N GLY A 48 8.71 11.96 3.15
CA GLY A 48 7.63 11.87 2.17
C GLY A 48 8.05 11.23 0.85
N ALA A 49 9.22 10.59 0.79
CA ALA A 49 9.64 9.80 -0.35
C ALA A 49 9.02 8.40 -0.27
N VAL A 50 8.62 7.86 -1.42
CA VAL A 50 8.02 6.51 -1.50
C VAL A 50 9.06 5.45 -1.18
N THR A 51 8.72 4.57 -0.25
CA THR A 51 9.52 3.38 0.11
C THR A 51 8.91 2.10 -0.43
N GLN A 52 7.58 2.04 -0.52
CA GLN A 52 6.86 0.93 -1.15
C GLN A 52 5.55 1.39 -1.80
N ALA A 53 5.26 0.97 -3.04
CA ALA A 53 4.03 1.32 -3.77
C ALA A 53 3.57 0.18 -4.68
N GLY A 54 3.41 -1.01 -4.10
CA GLY A 54 3.08 -2.24 -4.82
C GLY A 54 4.31 -2.91 -5.42
N LEU A 55 4.26 -4.24 -5.52
CA LEU A 55 5.35 -5.07 -6.03
C LEU A 55 5.13 -5.41 -7.50
N VAL A 56 6.17 -5.22 -8.31
CA VAL A 56 6.18 -5.51 -9.74
C VAL A 56 7.16 -6.65 -10.00
N LEU A 57 6.64 -7.74 -10.55
CA LEU A 57 7.45 -8.86 -11.01
C LEU A 57 8.26 -8.45 -12.25
N GLY A 58 9.50 -8.90 -12.33
CA GLY A 58 10.45 -8.56 -13.40
C GLY A 58 11.13 -7.19 -13.23
N LEU A 59 10.72 -6.37 -12.26
CA LEU A 59 11.35 -5.08 -12.01
C LEU A 59 12.79 -5.28 -11.53
N ASN A 60 13.75 -4.65 -12.22
CA ASN A 60 15.19 -4.81 -11.99
C ASN A 60 15.67 -6.27 -11.98
N GLY A 61 15.02 -7.14 -12.77
CA GLY A 61 15.38 -8.56 -12.87
C GLY A 61 14.87 -9.44 -11.73
N GLY A 62 14.02 -8.91 -10.85
CA GLY A 62 13.45 -9.64 -9.72
C GLY A 62 12.05 -9.17 -9.37
N VAL A 63 11.79 -8.95 -8.09
CA VAL A 63 10.56 -8.29 -7.62
C VAL A 63 10.98 -6.99 -6.98
N GLY A 64 10.37 -5.88 -7.39
CA GLY A 64 10.70 -4.56 -6.86
C GLY A 64 9.45 -3.76 -6.57
N SER A 65 9.58 -2.78 -5.67
CA SER A 65 8.53 -1.80 -5.48
C SER A 65 8.52 -0.78 -6.61
N GLY A 66 7.32 -0.40 -7.07
CA GLY A 66 7.17 0.77 -7.93
C GLY A 66 7.53 2.08 -7.21
N PHE A 67 7.94 3.08 -7.99
CA PHE A 67 8.05 4.49 -7.60
C PHE A 67 8.97 4.81 -6.40
N VAL A 68 9.89 3.92 -6.04
CA VAL A 68 10.81 4.17 -4.91
C VAL A 68 11.59 5.47 -5.13
N GLY A 69 11.62 6.33 -4.12
CA GLY A 69 12.28 7.64 -4.16
C GLY A 69 11.43 8.78 -4.74
N GLU A 70 10.29 8.49 -5.37
CA GLU A 70 9.39 9.54 -5.85
C GLU A 70 8.67 10.24 -4.68
N PRO A 71 8.33 11.53 -4.82
CA PRO A 71 7.49 12.21 -3.83
C PRO A 71 6.13 11.52 -3.68
N LYS A 72 5.58 11.52 -2.46
CA LYS A 72 4.21 11.04 -2.17
C LYS A 72 3.13 11.57 -3.12
N THR A 73 3.30 12.80 -3.62
CA THR A 73 2.35 13.51 -4.48
C THR A 73 2.58 13.29 -5.97
N ALA A 74 3.59 12.51 -6.37
CA ALA A 74 3.85 12.22 -7.78
C ALA A 74 2.63 11.55 -8.43
N THR A 75 2.30 11.99 -9.64
CA THR A 75 1.14 11.53 -10.42
C THR A 75 1.28 10.08 -10.90
N GLY A 76 2.50 9.55 -10.88
CA GLY A 76 2.82 8.20 -11.37
C GLY A 76 2.99 8.15 -12.88
N TYR A 77 2.74 6.98 -13.48
CA TYR A 77 3.02 6.71 -14.90
C TYR A 77 1.83 6.97 -15.84
N MET A 78 0.61 7.14 -15.32
CA MET A 78 -0.56 7.48 -16.12
C MET A 78 -0.76 9.00 -16.11
N GLN A 79 -0.32 9.66 -17.18
CA GLN A 79 -0.69 11.04 -17.50
C GLN A 79 -1.81 11.06 -18.54
#